data_AF-A0A291LXL5-F1
#
_entry.id   AF-A0A291LXL5-F1
#
_cell.length_a   1.000
_cell.length_b   1.000
_cell.length_c   1.000
_cell.angle_alpha   90.00
_cell.angle_beta   90.00
_cell.angle_gamma   90.00
#
_symmetry.space_group_name_H-M   'P 1'
#
loop_
_entity.id
_entity.type
_entity.pdbx_description
1 polymer ?
#
loop_
_entity_poly.entity_id
_entity_poly.type
_entity_poly.pdbx_seq_one_letter_code
_entity_poly.pdbx_strand_id
1 'polypeptide(L)'
;MDLLFALEDSGAGMLVSSTQWGYAIVLSLHAVGMAIMVGISLMLIFRVLGFARSIPLGALPPYWTVALLGFAVNIASGTMLFMGSASELFFNWAFRIKIVLVLIGVGLTWRLVRGCLKRAARTGDDVATRGDRRLAAVALVVWISALIAGRLIGYLN
;
A
#
# COMPACT_ATOMS: atom_id res chain seq x y z
N MET A 1 18.59 19.03 -7.15
CA MET A 1 19.37 18.19 -8.09
C MET A 1 20.48 17.48 -7.32
N ASP A 2 21.38 18.21 -6.64
CA ASP A 2 22.51 17.62 -5.89
C ASP A 2 22.12 16.54 -4.86
N LEU A 3 21.00 16.73 -4.17
CA LEU A 3 20.49 15.76 -3.18
C LEU A 3 19.98 14.45 -3.82
N LEU A 4 19.47 14.50 -5.06
CA LEU A 4 18.99 13.30 -5.76
C LEU A 4 20.19 12.46 -6.26
N PHE A 5 21.20 13.12 -6.82
CA PHE A 5 22.45 12.46 -7.21
C PHE A 5 23.19 11.85 -6.00
N ALA A 6 23.20 12.54 -4.85
CA ALA A 6 23.74 11.99 -3.62
C ALA A 6 23.00 10.73 -3.11
N LEU A 7 21.71 10.59 -3.40
CA LEU A 7 20.95 9.37 -3.09
C LEU A 7 21.26 8.23 -4.06
N GLU A 8 21.47 8.55 -5.35
CA GLU A 8 21.86 7.57 -6.39
C GLU A 8 23.28 7.02 -6.14
N ASP A 9 24.22 7.88 -5.73
CA ASP A 9 25.60 7.50 -5.39
C ASP A 9 25.72 6.83 -3.99
N SER A 10 24.64 6.80 -3.22
CA SER A 10 24.65 6.15 -1.91
C SER A 10 24.85 4.64 -2.05
N GLY A 11 25.42 4.00 -1.02
CA GLY A 11 25.62 2.54 -1.02
C GLY A 11 24.33 1.75 -1.31
N ALA A 12 23.16 2.25 -0.88
CA ALA A 12 21.87 1.65 -1.21
C ALA A 12 21.45 1.88 -2.66
N GLY A 13 21.67 3.09 -3.20
CA GLY A 13 21.45 3.42 -4.61
C GLY A 13 22.30 2.55 -5.53
N MET A 14 23.60 2.47 -5.28
CA MET A 14 24.51 1.59 -6.02
C MET A 14 24.14 0.11 -5.92
N LEU A 15 23.71 -0.38 -4.76
CA LEU A 15 23.32 -1.79 -4.61
C LEU A 15 22.13 -2.14 -5.50
N VAL A 16 21.22 -1.19 -5.72
CA VAL A 16 20.08 -1.34 -6.64
C VAL A 16 20.49 -1.15 -8.10
N SER A 17 21.28 -0.12 -8.42
CA SER A 17 21.56 0.30 -9.80
C SER A 17 22.73 -0.43 -10.45
N SER A 18 23.77 -0.80 -9.68
CA SER A 18 25.03 -1.36 -10.19
C SER A 18 25.12 -2.89 -10.07
N THR A 19 24.27 -3.52 -9.25
CA THR A 19 24.29 -4.98 -9.05
C THR A 19 23.23 -5.66 -9.89
N GLN A 20 23.63 -6.65 -10.71
CA GLN A 20 22.76 -7.40 -11.63
C GLN A 20 21.48 -7.97 -10.96
N TRP A 21 21.57 -8.36 -9.68
CA TRP A 21 20.43 -8.90 -8.92
C TRP A 21 19.78 -7.92 -7.95
N GLY A 22 20.43 -6.78 -7.66
CA GLY A 22 19.99 -5.84 -6.63
C GLY A 22 18.61 -5.26 -6.94
N TYR A 23 18.44 -4.71 -8.15
CA TYR A 23 17.14 -4.24 -8.63
C TYR A 23 16.07 -5.33 -8.57
N ALA A 24 16.37 -6.54 -9.07
CA ALA A 24 15.38 -7.63 -9.15
C ALA A 24 14.91 -8.10 -7.75
N ILE A 25 15.84 -8.23 -6.79
CA ILE A 25 15.53 -8.63 -5.42
C ILE A 25 14.70 -7.55 -4.71
N VAL A 26 15.13 -6.29 -4.79
CA VAL A 26 14.42 -5.18 -4.13
C VAL A 26 13.04 -4.98 -4.75
N LEU A 27 12.91 -5.07 -6.08
CA LEU A 27 11.62 -5.02 -6.76
C LEU A 27 10.71 -6.18 -6.35
N SER A 28 11.25 -7.39 -6.21
CA SER A 28 10.51 -8.55 -5.74
C SER A 28 10.01 -8.35 -4.31
N LEU A 29 10.88 -7.86 -3.42
CA LEU A 29 10.53 -7.56 -2.04
C LEU A 29 9.45 -6.47 -1.96
N HIS A 30 9.55 -5.45 -2.82
CA HIS A 30 8.53 -4.42 -2.94
C HIS A 30 7.18 -5.01 -3.38
N ALA A 31 7.17 -5.88 -4.39
CA ALA A 31 5.96 -6.55 -4.85
C ALA A 31 5.31 -7.41 -3.74
N VAL A 32 6.12 -8.14 -2.96
CA VAL A 32 5.63 -8.93 -1.81
C VAL A 32 5.00 -8.04 -0.74
N GLY A 33 5.69 -6.96 -0.34
CA GLY A 33 5.15 -6.01 0.64
C GLY A 33 3.84 -5.36 0.16
N MET A 34 3.76 -5.04 -1.14
CA MET A 34 2.56 -4.52 -1.78
C MET A 34 1.41 -5.54 -1.74
N ALA A 35 1.68 -6.80 -2.10
CA ALA A 35 0.69 -7.86 -2.09
C ALA A 35 0.11 -8.08 -0.69
N ILE A 36 0.94 -8.03 0.35
CA ILE A 36 0.48 -8.15 1.75
C ILE A 36 -0.40 -6.95 2.13
N MET A 37 0.09 -5.72 1.94
CA MET A 37 -0.63 -4.52 2.36
C MET A 37 -1.95 -4.34 1.62
N VAL A 38 -1.91 -4.42 0.29
CA VAL A 38 -3.09 -4.23 -0.58
C VAL A 38 -4.02 -5.43 -0.46
N GLY A 39 -3.49 -6.65 -0.49
CA GLY A 39 -4.29 -7.87 -0.39
C GLY A 39 -5.10 -7.95 0.89
N ILE A 40 -4.46 -7.68 2.05
CA ILE A 40 -5.18 -7.62 3.32
C ILE A 40 -6.17 -6.46 3.32
N SER A 41 -5.79 -5.27 2.86
CA SER A 41 -6.72 -4.14 2.78
C SER A 41 -7.98 -4.47 1.97
N LEU A 42 -7.82 -5.09 0.80
CA LEU A 42 -8.93 -5.54 -0.05
C LEU A 42 -9.79 -6.60 0.65
N MET A 43 -9.18 -7.57 1.34
CA MET A 43 -9.90 -8.56 2.15
C MET A 43 -10.80 -7.88 3.19
N LEU A 44 -10.27 -6.91 3.95
CA LEU A 44 -11.03 -6.16 4.94
C LEU A 44 -12.17 -5.36 4.30
N ILE A 45 -11.89 -4.69 3.19
CA ILE A 45 -12.85 -3.89 2.42
C ILE A 45 -14.00 -4.75 1.88
N PHE A 46 -13.70 -5.86 1.23
CA PHE A 46 -14.73 -6.77 0.70
C PHE A 46 -15.62 -7.32 1.81
N ARG A 47 -15.04 -7.63 2.97
CA ARG A 47 -15.84 -8.08 4.10
C ARG A 47 -16.76 -6.99 4.64
N VAL A 48 -16.34 -5.73 4.67
CA VAL A 48 -17.20 -4.59 5.04
C VAL A 48 -18.31 -4.36 4.00
N LEU A 49 -18.00 -4.56 2.71
CA LEU A 49 -18.97 -4.49 1.61
C LEU A 49 -20.01 -5.63 1.63
N GLY A 50 -19.78 -6.66 2.45
CA GLY A 50 -20.74 -7.73 2.72
C GLY A 50 -20.46 -9.03 1.97
N PHE A 51 -19.27 -9.19 1.40
CA PHE A 51 -18.75 -10.50 0.96
C PHE A 51 -18.28 -11.31 2.17
N ALA A 52 -18.21 -12.64 2.06
CA ALA A 52 -17.72 -13.55 3.12
C ALA A 52 -18.37 -13.30 4.51
N ARG A 53 -19.69 -13.13 4.55
CA ARG A 53 -20.46 -12.79 5.78
C ARG A 53 -20.29 -13.79 6.93
N SER A 54 -19.82 -15.00 6.66
CA SER A 54 -19.51 -16.01 7.67
C SER A 54 -18.34 -15.63 8.59
N ILE A 55 -17.47 -14.70 8.18
CA ILE A 55 -16.32 -14.26 8.98
C ILE A 55 -16.74 -13.05 9.82
N PRO A 56 -16.66 -13.05 11.16
CA PRO A 56 -17.03 -11.88 11.95
C PRO A 56 -16.08 -10.68 11.70
N LEU A 57 -16.60 -9.47 11.52
CA LEU A 57 -15.82 -8.22 11.40
C LEU A 57 -14.94 -8.00 12.62
N GLY A 58 -15.40 -8.42 13.81
CA GLY A 58 -14.65 -8.31 15.06
C GLY A 58 -13.39 -9.17 15.10
N ALA A 59 -13.28 -10.21 14.27
CA ALA A 59 -12.10 -11.07 14.19
C ALA A 59 -10.99 -10.51 13.28
N LEU A 60 -11.31 -9.48 12.49
CA LEU A 60 -10.42 -8.94 11.47
C LEU A 60 -9.38 -7.88 11.91
N PRO A 61 -9.51 -7.14 13.03
CA PRO A 61 -8.52 -6.14 13.43
C PRO A 61 -7.06 -6.61 13.48
N PRO A 62 -6.73 -7.84 13.93
CA PRO A 62 -5.34 -8.31 13.99
C PRO A 62 -4.64 -8.37 12.62
N TYR A 63 -5.37 -8.67 11.55
CA TYR A 63 -4.79 -8.72 10.19
C TYR A 63 -4.29 -7.37 9.73
N TRP A 64 -4.84 -6.26 10.25
CA TRP A 64 -4.32 -4.93 9.95
C TRP A 64 -2.87 -4.74 10.41
N THR A 65 -2.46 -5.37 11.51
CA THR A 65 -1.06 -5.34 11.97
C THR A 65 -0.15 -6.04 10.96
N VAL A 66 -0.60 -7.17 10.39
CA VAL A 66 0.14 -7.88 9.32
C VAL A 66 0.23 -7.03 8.05
N ALA A 67 -0.84 -6.31 7.70
CA ALA A 67 -0.83 -5.37 6.59
C ALA A 67 0.23 -4.26 6.80
N LEU A 68 0.35 -3.72 8.01
CA LEU A 68 1.37 -2.73 8.36
C LEU A 68 2.79 -3.27 8.30
N LEU A 69 3.01 -4.54 8.65
CA LEU A 69 4.33 -5.18 8.46
C LEU A 69 4.68 -5.30 6.98
N GLY A 70 3.74 -5.73 6.14
CA GLY A 70 3.91 -5.72 4.68
C GLY A 70 4.17 -4.32 4.13
N PHE A 71 3.50 -3.31 4.68
CA PHE A 71 3.72 -1.92 4.30
C PHE A 71 5.10 -1.40 4.70
N ALA A 72 5.63 -1.78 5.86
CA ALA A 72 6.99 -1.43 6.27
C ALA A 72 8.03 -1.99 5.29
N VAL A 73 7.87 -3.25 4.88
CA VAL A 73 8.70 -3.87 3.83
C VAL A 73 8.55 -3.13 2.51
N ASN A 74 7.32 -2.75 2.14
CA ASN A 74 7.06 -2.02 0.90
C ASN A 74 7.70 -0.62 0.89
N ILE A 75 7.66 0.11 2.01
CA ILE A 75 8.32 1.41 2.16
C ILE A 75 9.83 1.27 2.07
N ALA A 76 10.42 0.33 2.81
CA ALA A 76 11.87 0.15 2.84
C ALA A 76 12.41 -0.17 1.43
N SER A 77 11.82 -1.17 0.77
CA SER A 77 12.16 -1.54 -0.61
C SER A 77 11.83 -0.44 -1.63
N GLY A 78 10.70 0.25 -1.49
CA GLY A 78 10.32 1.35 -2.37
C GLY A 78 11.25 2.55 -2.26
N THR A 79 11.77 2.82 -1.07
CA THR A 79 12.78 3.86 -0.82
C THR A 79 14.10 3.48 -1.48
N MET A 80 14.53 2.22 -1.39
CA MET A 80 15.72 1.73 -2.10
C MET A 80 15.57 1.84 -3.62
N LEU A 81 14.41 1.47 -4.18
CA LEU A 81 14.12 1.65 -5.61
C LEU A 81 14.14 3.13 -6.00
N PHE A 82 13.59 3.99 -5.16
CA PHE A 82 13.63 5.43 -5.37
C PHE A 82 15.07 5.96 -5.37
N MET A 83 15.91 5.52 -4.43
CA MET A 83 17.32 5.90 -4.38
C MET A 83 18.09 5.46 -5.63
N GLY A 84 17.77 4.30 -6.23
CA GLY A 84 18.44 3.83 -7.44
C GLY A 84 18.12 4.62 -8.72
N SER A 85 17.02 5.39 -8.75
CA SER A 85 16.60 6.19 -9.92
C SER A 85 15.80 7.41 -9.47
N ALA A 86 16.38 8.19 -8.55
CA ALA A 86 15.70 9.25 -7.81
C ALA A 86 15.29 10.40 -8.72
N SER A 87 16.17 10.77 -9.65
CA SER A 87 15.93 11.81 -10.65
C SER A 87 14.74 11.45 -11.55
N GLU A 88 14.70 10.25 -12.11
CA GLU A 88 13.62 9.80 -13.00
C GLU A 88 12.27 9.67 -12.26
N LEU A 89 12.27 9.01 -11.10
CA LEU A 89 11.04 8.76 -10.34
C LEU A 89 10.45 10.04 -9.75
N PHE A 90 11.28 11.02 -9.40
CA PHE A 90 10.79 12.28 -8.83
C PHE A 90 10.00 13.11 -9.84
N PHE A 91 10.41 13.15 -11.11
CA PHE A 91 9.70 13.89 -12.15
C PHE A 91 8.50 13.12 -12.74
N ASN A 92 8.48 11.80 -12.58
CA ASN A 92 7.40 10.96 -13.05
C ASN A 92 6.04 11.29 -12.39
N TRP A 93 5.07 11.71 -13.20
CA TRP A 93 3.75 12.08 -12.71
C TRP A 93 2.98 10.89 -12.10
N ALA A 94 3.12 9.70 -12.68
CA ALA A 94 2.46 8.48 -12.19
C ALA A 94 3.00 8.07 -10.82
N PHE A 95 4.30 8.26 -10.55
CA PHE A 95 4.89 8.02 -9.24
C PHE A 95 4.27 8.93 -8.17
N ARG A 96 4.16 10.23 -8.43
CA ARG A 96 3.57 11.20 -7.49
C ARG A 96 2.11 10.86 -7.18
N ILE A 97 1.31 10.56 -8.21
CA ILE A 97 -0.08 10.12 -8.05
C ILE A 97 -0.15 8.85 -7.20
N LYS A 98 0.71 7.86 -7.47
CA LYS A 98 0.75 6.61 -6.71
C LYS A 98 0.99 6.88 -5.21
N ILE A 99 1.94 7.73 -4.85
CA ILE A 99 2.24 8.03 -3.45
C ILE A 99 1.03 8.67 -2.75
N VAL A 100 0.37 9.63 -3.38
CA VAL A 100 -0.84 10.25 -2.83
C VAL A 100 -1.96 9.22 -2.65
N LEU A 101 -2.20 8.37 -3.64
CA LEU A 101 -3.23 7.32 -3.58
C LEU A 101 -2.92 6.29 -2.48
N VAL A 102 -1.67 5.89 -2.31
CA VAL A 102 -1.26 4.98 -1.22
C VAL A 102 -1.56 5.60 0.14
N LEU A 103 -1.19 6.86 0.37
CA LEU A 103 -1.46 7.55 1.64
C LEU A 103 -2.96 7.63 1.93
N ILE A 104 -3.77 7.97 0.93
CA ILE A 104 -5.24 7.98 1.05
C ILE A 104 -5.76 6.57 1.34
N GLY A 105 -5.28 5.56 0.61
CA GLY A 105 -5.68 4.16 0.77
C GLY A 105 -5.41 3.64 2.17
N VAL A 106 -4.20 3.86 2.70
CA VAL A 106 -3.85 3.51 4.09
C VAL A 106 -4.74 4.25 5.08
N GLY A 107 -4.95 5.55 4.90
CA GLY A 107 -5.79 6.35 5.79
C GLY A 107 -7.25 5.91 5.82
N LEU A 108 -7.82 5.58 4.66
CA LEU A 108 -9.19 5.06 4.54
C LEU A 108 -9.32 3.68 5.17
N THR A 109 -8.42 2.73 4.87
CA THR A 109 -8.46 1.39 5.47
C THR A 109 -8.26 1.47 7.00
N TRP A 110 -7.36 2.33 7.48
CA TRP A 110 -7.16 2.53 8.92
C TRP A 110 -8.42 3.08 9.61
N ARG A 111 -9.13 4.02 8.98
CA ARG A 111 -10.43 4.52 9.47
C ARG A 111 -11.48 3.40 9.53
N LEU A 112 -11.53 2.53 8.52
CA LEU A 112 -12.39 1.33 8.54
C LEU A 112 -12.04 0.39 9.71
N VAL A 113 -10.76 0.11 9.91
CA VAL A 113 -10.31 -0.78 10.99
C VAL A 113 -10.67 -0.20 12.35
N ARG A 114 -10.36 1.08 12.60
CA ARG A 114 -10.65 1.74 13.89
C ARG A 114 -12.15 1.97 14.12
N GLY A 115 -12.86 2.36 13.07
CA GLY A 115 -14.27 2.75 13.14
C GLY A 115 -15.22 1.56 13.09
N CYS A 116 -15.08 0.69 12.10
CA CYS A 116 -15.99 -0.43 11.85
C CYS A 116 -15.54 -1.70 12.59
N LEU A 117 -14.35 -2.23 12.26
CA LEU A 117 -13.93 -3.55 12.74
C LEU A 117 -13.67 -3.57 14.25
N LYS A 118 -12.97 -2.56 14.78
CA LYS A 118 -12.76 -2.44 16.24
C LYS A 118 -14.03 -2.07 17.01
N ARG A 119 -15.05 -1.49 16.36
CA ARG A 119 -16.36 -1.29 16.99
C ARG A 119 -17.08 -2.63 17.08
N ALA A 120 -17.15 -3.39 15.99
CA ALA A 120 -17.72 -4.74 15.96
C ALA A 120 -17.05 -5.67 16.99
N ALA A 121 -15.71 -5.61 17.13
CA ALA A 121 -14.99 -6.37 18.14
C ALA A 121 -15.35 -6.00 19.59
N ARG A 122 -15.78 -4.75 19.84
CA ARG A 122 -16.13 -4.26 21.19
C ARG A 122 -17.60 -4.47 21.53
N THR A 123 -18.49 -4.30 20.57
CA THR A 123 -19.95 -4.35 20.79
C THR A 123 -20.56 -5.71 20.45
N GLY A 124 -19.85 -6.58 19.73
CA GLY A 124 -20.40 -7.82 19.17
C GLY A 124 -21.35 -7.59 17.99
N ASP A 125 -21.62 -6.34 17.62
CA ASP A 125 -22.48 -5.97 16.51
C ASP A 125 -21.71 -6.10 15.20
N ASP A 126 -22.01 -7.16 14.44
CA ASP A 126 -21.34 -7.50 13.19
C ASP A 126 -21.92 -6.76 11.96
N VAL A 127 -22.69 -5.70 12.18
CA VAL A 127 -23.34 -4.93 11.12
C VAL A 127 -22.51 -3.70 10.73
N ALA A 128 -21.99 -3.72 9.50
CA ALA A 128 -21.39 -2.54 8.88
C ALA A 128 -22.46 -1.49 8.52
N THR A 129 -22.25 -0.24 8.93
CA THR A 129 -23.17 0.85 8.63
C THR A 129 -23.11 1.26 7.15
N ARG A 130 -24.10 2.04 6.68
CA ARG A 130 -24.05 2.63 5.33
C ARG A 130 -22.81 3.51 5.12
N GLY A 131 -22.35 4.21 6.16
CA GLY A 131 -21.13 5.02 6.13
C GLY A 131 -19.88 4.16 5.95
N ASP A 132 -19.77 3.05 6.69
CA ASP A 132 -18.64 2.12 6.58
C ASP A 132 -18.55 1.51 5.17
N ARG A 133 -19.69 1.10 4.60
CA ARG A 133 -19.74 0.54 3.23
C ARG A 133 -19.31 1.56 2.17
N ARG A 134 -19.73 2.82 2.30
CA ARG A 134 -19.28 3.91 1.40
C ARG A 134 -17.78 4.12 1.52
N LEU A 135 -17.25 4.16 2.75
CA LEU A 135 -15.81 4.32 2.98
C LEU A 135 -15.02 3.15 2.38
N ALA A 136 -15.52 1.92 2.53
CA ALA A 136 -14.94 0.72 1.92
C ALA A 136 -14.94 0.77 0.39
N ALA A 137 -16.04 1.21 -0.23
CA ALA A 137 -16.11 1.37 -1.68
C ALA A 137 -15.11 2.41 -2.21
N VAL A 138 -14.97 3.55 -1.53
CA VAL A 138 -13.97 4.57 -1.90
C VAL A 138 -12.56 4.02 -1.72
N ALA A 139 -12.27 3.35 -0.60
CA ALA A 139 -10.97 2.73 -0.35
C ALA A 139 -10.61 1.70 -1.43
N LEU A 140 -11.59 0.90 -1.89
CA LEU A 140 -11.41 -0.07 -2.97
C LEU A 140 -10.92 0.62 -4.25
N VAL A 141 -11.64 1.66 -4.68
CA VAL A 141 -11.28 2.42 -5.89
C VAL A 141 -9.90 3.04 -5.76
N VAL A 142 -9.57 3.60 -4.60
CA VAL A 142 -8.24 4.17 -4.33
C VAL A 142 -7.13 3.12 -4.43
N TRP A 143 -7.31 1.94 -3.83
CA TRP A 143 -6.31 0.87 -3.91
C TRP A 143 -6.10 0.34 -5.32
N ILE A 144 -7.18 0.12 -6.08
CA ILE A 144 -7.09 -0.29 -7.48
C ILE A 144 -6.38 0.79 -8.31
N SER A 145 -6.73 2.06 -8.10
CA SER A 145 -6.08 3.18 -8.79
C SER A 145 -4.58 3.26 -8.45
N ALA A 146 -4.19 3.00 -7.20
CA ALA A 146 -2.78 2.98 -6.78
C ALA A 146 -2.00 1.85 -7.47
N LEU A 147 -2.59 0.66 -7.63
CA LEU A 147 -1.98 -0.45 -8.36
C LEU A 147 -1.77 -0.12 -9.84
N ILE A 148 -2.80 0.46 -10.48
CA ILE A 148 -2.73 0.90 -11.88
C ILE A 148 -1.66 1.97 -12.05
N ALA A 149 -1.68 3.01 -11.21
CA ALA A 149 -0.66 4.07 -11.22
C ALA A 149 0.75 3.49 -11.05
N GLY A 150 0.93 2.49 -10.19
CA GLY A 150 2.21 1.80 -10.01
C GLY A 150 2.71 1.07 -11.26
N ARG A 151 1.83 0.51 -12.08
CA ARG A 151 2.21 -0.07 -13.37
C ARG A 151 2.48 0.98 -14.43
N LEU A 152 1.77 2.11 -14.39
CA LEU A 152 1.95 3.22 -15.34
C LEU A 152 3.30 3.93 -15.20
N ILE A 153 4.01 3.81 -14.07
CA ILE A 153 5.37 4.36 -13.88
C ILE A 153 6.32 3.89 -14.99
N GLY A 154 6.20 2.64 -15.46
CA GLY A 154 7.08 2.11 -16.51
C GLY A 154 6.74 2.57 -17.94
N TYR A 155 5.64 3.30 -18.12
CA TYR A 155 5.13 3.71 -19.44
C TYR A 155 5.02 5.22 -19.61
N LEU A 156 4.90 5.97 -18.51
CA LEU A 156 4.71 7.42 -18.50
C LEU A 156 5.92 8.07 -17.83
N ASN A 157 6.49 9.10 -18.45
CA ASN A 157 7.55 9.95 -17.90
C ASN A 157 7.00 11.35 -17.60
#